data_AF-A0A948X467-F1
#
_entry.id   AF-A0A948X467-F1
#
_cell.length_a   1.000
_cell.length_b   1.000
_cell.length_c   1.000
_cell.angle_alpha   90.00
_cell.angle_beta   90.00
_cell.angle_gamma   90.00
#
_symmetry.space_group_name_H-M   'P 1'
#
loop_
_entity.id
_entity.type
_entity.pdbx_description
1 polymer ?
#
loop_
_entity_poly.entity_id
_entity_poly.type
_entity_poly.pdbx_seq_one_letter_code
_entity_poly.pdbx_strand_id
1 'polypeptide(L)' 'QGIKSYVQSNYPDARILSIERDRSNYEVKLSNRWEITFDSQMRVIDIDD' A
#
# COMPACT_ATOMS: atom_id res chain seq x y z
N GLN A 1 3.78 6.30 10.89
CA GLN A 1 2.67 5.40 10.49
C GLN A 1 3.23 4.43 9.46
N GLY A 2 2.99 3.12 9.59
CA GLY A 2 3.51 2.13 8.64
C GLY A 2 2.46 1.72 7.61
N ILE A 3 2.91 1.14 6.49
CA ILE A 3 2.05 0.59 5.42
C ILE A 3 0.92 -0.28 6.00
N LYS A 4 1.27 -1.22 6.90
CA LYS A 4 0.30 -2.11 7.54
C LYS A 4 -0.81 -1.36 8.27
N SER A 5 -0.46 -0.34 9.06
CA SER A 5 -1.45 0.46 9.79
C SER A 5 -2.34 1.25 8.84
N TYR A 6 -1.78 1.81 7.77
CA TYR A 6 -2.57 2.52 6.75
C TYR A 6 -3.57 1.58 6.08
N VAL A 7 -3.12 0.40 5.63
CA VAL A 7 -3.99 -0.59 4.97
C VAL A 7 -5.09 -1.06 5.92
N GLN A 8 -4.77 -1.39 7.17
CA GLN A 8 -5.77 -1.86 8.14
C GLN A 8 -6.82 -0.79 8.48
N SER A 9 -6.45 0.50 8.49
CA SER A 9 -7.40 1.58 8.78
C SER A 9 -8.29 1.94 7.59
N ASN A 10 -7.77 1.88 6.36
CA ASN A 10 -8.51 2.31 5.15
C ASN A 10 -9.18 1.16 4.41
N TYR A 11 -8.62 -0.04 4.50
CA TYR A 11 -9.09 -1.25 3.82
C TYR A 11 -9.14 -2.43 4.80
N PRO A 12 -10.00 -2.36 5.84
CA PRO A 12 -10.00 -3.33 6.94
C PRO A 12 -10.29 -4.77 6.52
N ASP A 13 -11.05 -4.95 5.44
CA ASP A 13 -11.41 -6.27 4.90
C ASP A 13 -10.39 -6.78 3.85
N ALA A 14 -9.44 -5.93 3.44
CA ALA A 14 -8.44 -6.29 2.44
C ALA A 14 -7.20 -6.90 3.08
N ARG A 15 -6.60 -7.85 2.36
CA ARG A 15 -5.32 -8.46 2.73
C ARG A 15 -4.23 -7.95 1.80
N ILE A 16 -3.05 -7.71 2.35
CA ILE A 16 -1.86 -7.40 1.53
C ILE A 16 -1.46 -8.69 0.81
N LEU A 17 -1.49 -8.67 -0.52
CA LEU A 17 -1.07 -9.80 -1.37
C LEU A 17 0.42 -9.72 -1.67
N SER A 18 0.91 -8.55 -2.02
CA SER A 18 2.33 -8.29 -2.27
C SER A 18 2.74 -6.91 -1.79
N ILE A 19 4.03 -6.79 -1.49
CA ILE A 19 4.70 -5.52 -1.28
C ILE A 19 5.96 -5.55 -2.14
N GLU A 20 6.01 -4.67 -3.13
CA GLU A 20 7.18 -4.47 -3.97
C GLU A 20 7.89 -3.20 -3.52
N ARG A 21 9.22 -3.25 -3.45
CA ARG A 21 10.03 -2.10 -3.08
C ARG A 21 10.96 -1.78 -4.22
N ASP A 22 10.84 -0.56 -4.72
CA ASP A 22 11.82 0.06 -5.61
C ASP A 22 12.74 1.01 -4.82
N ARG A 23 13.66 1.69 -5.50
CA ARG A 23 14.63 2.62 -4.91
C ARG A 23 13.99 3.73 -4.08
N SER A 24 12.81 4.19 -4.49
CA SER A 24 12.15 5.36 -3.90
C SER A 24 10.77 5.07 -3.32
N ASN A 25 10.13 3.99 -3.76
CA ASN A 25 8.71 3.75 -3.52
C ASN A 25 8.43 2.32 -3.05
N TYR A 26 7.25 2.14 -2.47
CA TYR A 26 6.67 0.86 -2.13
C TYR A 26 5.33 0.72 -2.82
N GLU A 27 5.15 -0.32 -3.61
CA GLU A 27 3.88 -0.66 -4.23
C GLU A 27 3.23 -1.80 -3.43
N VAL A 28 1.97 -1.65 -3.08
CA VAL A 28 1.24 -2.57 -2.22
C VAL A 28 -0.03 -3.00 -2.93
N LYS A 29 -0.09 -4.28 -3.32
CA LYS A 29 -1.27 -4.85 -3.95
C LYS A 29 -2.16 -5.50 -2.90
N LEU A 30 -3.44 -5.18 -2.92
CA LEU A 30 -4.43 -5.66 -1.97
C LEU A 30 -5.37 -6.70 -2.61
N SER A 31 -5.98 -7.55 -1.77
CA SER A 31 -6.87 -8.62 -2.21
C SER A 31 -8.18 -8.15 -2.84
N ASN A 32 -8.50 -6.86 -2.68
CA ASN A 32 -9.65 -6.19 -3.27
C ASN A 32 -9.29 -5.47 -4.58
N ARG A 33 -8.17 -5.85 -5.22
CA ARG A 33 -7.61 -5.34 -6.49
C ARG A 33 -6.88 -4.00 -6.42
N TRP A 34 -7.14 -3.20 -5.40
CA TRP A 34 -6.43 -1.94 -5.19
C TRP A 34 -4.91 -2.10 -5.10
N GLU A 35 -4.21 -1.19 -5.76
CA GLU A 35 -2.77 -1.02 -5.72
C GLU A 35 -2.45 0.36 -5.10
N ILE A 36 -1.57 0.38 -4.10
CA ILE A 36 -1.24 1.61 -3.36
C ILE A 36 0.26 1.85 -3.43
N THR A 37 0.65 3.03 -3.92
CA THR A 37 2.05 3.43 -3.95
C THR A 37 2.36 4.39 -2.80
N PHE A 38 3.39 4.05 -2.03
CA PHE A 38 3.95 4.88 -0.97
C PHE A 38 5.34 5.38 -1.36
N ASP A 39 5.70 6.58 -0.94
CA ASP A 39 7.08 7.05 -0.99
C ASP A 39 7.94 6.44 0.14
N SER A 40 9.24 6.72 0.10
CA SER A 40 10.19 6.32 1.15
C SER A 40 9.86 6.82 2.56
N GLN A 41 8.99 7.83 2.69
CA GLN A 41 8.51 8.36 3.97
C GLN A 41 7.17 7.73 4.42
N MET A 42 6.72 6.68 3.72
CA MET A 42 5.45 5.98 3.96
C MET A 42 4.22 6.87 3.77
N ARG A 43 4.31 7.88 2.90
CA ARG A 43 3.17 8.70 2.47
C ARG A 43 2.60 8.15 1.18
N VAL A 44 1.28 8.11 1.07
CA VAL A 44 0.61 7.70 -0.17
C VAL A 44 0.86 8.76 -1.25
N ILE A 45 1.31 8.29 -2.42
CA ILE A 45 1.52 9.14 -3.59
C ILE A 45 0.64 8.72 -4.77
N ASP A 46 0.14 7.48 -4.77
CA ASP A 46 -0.77 6.99 -5.80
C ASP A 46 -1.69 5.86 -5.29
N ILE A 47 -2.88 5.75 -5.88
CA ILE A 47 -3.87 4.68 -5.61
C ILE A 47 -4.56 4.33 -6.95
N ASP A 48 -4.48 3.06 -7.36
CA ASP A 48 -5.07 2.54 -8.60
C ASP A 48 -5.84 1.21 -8.37
N ASP A 49 -6.67 0.77 -9.32
CA ASP A 49 -7.55 -0.43 -9.24
C ASP A 49 -7.17 -1.62 -10.15
#